data_AF-A0A534GJI6-F1
#
_entry.id   AF-A0A534GJI6-F1
#
_cell.length_a   1.000
_cell.length_b   1.000
_cell.length_c   1.000
_cell.angle_alpha   90.00
_cell.angle_beta   90.00
_cell.angle_gamma   90.00
#
_symmetry.space_group_name_H-M   'P 1'
#
loop_
_entity.id
_entity.type
_entity.pdbx_description
1 polymer ?
#
loop_
_entity_poly.entity_id
_entity_poly.type
_entity_poly.pdbx_seq_one_letter_code
_entity_poly.pdbx_strand_id
1 'polypeptide(L)'
;MANRDAAEAILPLALERKVAVLANLPFGHSSLFRQTAERELPGWAADIDVASWGQYLLKYVISHPAVTCAIPGSTKLNHLVDNQAAGRGRLPDAAMRRKMEEYWDRKS
;
A
#
# COMPACT_ATOMS: atom_id res chain seq x y z
N MET A 1 2.61 8.11 -4.10
CA MET A 1 2.69 7.58 -2.73
C MET A 1 3.71 8.40 -1.98
N ALA A 2 3.38 8.97 -0.83
CA ALA A 2 4.32 9.82 -0.10
C ALA A 2 5.30 8.94 0.68
N ASN A 3 6.61 9.12 0.44
CA ASN A 3 7.75 8.43 1.07
C ASN A 3 8.22 7.13 0.39
N ARG A 4 8.56 7.18 -0.92
CA ARG A 4 9.25 6.09 -1.62
C ARG A 4 10.77 6.10 -1.41
N ASP A 5 11.38 7.28 -1.24
CA ASP A 5 12.84 7.42 -1.11
C ASP A 5 13.41 6.67 0.09
N ALA A 6 12.71 6.66 1.23
CA ALA A 6 13.08 5.87 2.39
C ALA A 6 12.96 4.36 2.11
N ALA A 7 11.98 3.93 1.29
CA ALA A 7 11.77 2.54 0.94
C ALA A 7 12.87 2.01 0.01
N GLU A 8 13.36 2.82 -0.93
CA GLU A 8 14.40 2.42 -1.88
C GLU A 8 15.77 2.18 -1.22
N ALA A 9 16.07 2.86 -0.11
CA ALA A 9 17.33 2.65 0.63
C ALA A 9 17.21 1.64 1.77
N ILE A 10 16.11 1.68 2.54
CA ILE A 10 15.99 0.91 3.78
C ILE A 10 15.50 -0.51 3.54
N LEU A 11 14.60 -0.73 2.57
CA LEU A 11 14.01 -2.06 2.35
C LEU A 11 15.00 -3.06 1.73
N PRO A 12 15.86 -2.68 0.74
CA PRO A 12 16.92 -3.57 0.27
C PRO A 12 17.92 -3.90 1.38
N LEU A 13 18.31 -2.91 2.18
CA LEU A 13 19.22 -3.10 3.31
C LEU A 13 18.62 -4.04 4.37
N ALA A 14 17.32 -3.90 4.67
CA ALA A 14 16.62 -4.77 5.60
C ALA A 14 16.57 -6.23 5.09
N LEU A 15 16.36 -6.43 3.79
CA LEU A 15 16.43 -7.75 3.16
C LEU A 15 17.84 -8.36 3.26
N GLU A 16 18.87 -7.60 2.89
CA GLU A 16 20.27 -8.03 2.98
C GLU A 16 20.67 -8.41 4.40
N ARG A 17 20.21 -7.62 5.38
CA ARG A 17 20.51 -7.82 6.81
C ARG A 17 19.55 -8.78 7.52
N LYS A 18 18.56 -9.34 6.81
CA LYS A 18 17.47 -10.18 7.38
C LYS A 18 16.77 -9.51 8.57
N VAL A 19 16.59 -8.20 8.52
CA VAL A 19 15.90 -7.41 9.54
C VAL A 19 14.41 -7.37 9.22
N ALA A 20 13.57 -7.69 10.20
CA ALA A 20 12.12 -7.62 10.03
C ALA A 20 11.66 -6.16 9.90
N VAL A 21 10.86 -5.85 8.87
CA VAL A 21 10.30 -4.50 8.66
C VAL A 21 8.85 -4.49 9.07
N LEU A 22 8.54 -3.61 10.02
CA LEU A 22 7.19 -3.35 10.48
C LEU A 22 6.72 -2.00 9.95
N ALA A 23 5.73 -2.02 9.05
CA ALA A 23 5.17 -0.82 8.45
C ALA A 23 4.03 -0.26 9.32
N ASN A 24 4.30 0.80 10.08
CA ASN A 24 3.27 1.56 10.78
C ASN A 24 2.70 2.61 9.83
N LEU A 25 1.44 2.43 9.41
CA LEU A 25 0.80 3.23 8.36
C LEU A 25 -0.31 4.11 8.96
N PRO A 26 0.00 5.35 9.38
CA PRO A 26 -0.99 6.41 9.36
C PRO A 26 -1.00 6.96 7.93
N PHE A 27 -1.94 6.53 7.09
CA PHE A 27 -2.10 6.97 5.70
C PHE A 27 -1.72 8.46 5.57
N GLY A 28 -0.52 8.73 5.06
CA GLY A 28 0.25 9.95 5.35
C GLY A 28 -0.62 11.20 5.47
N HIS A 29 -0.74 11.71 6.71
CA HIS A 29 -1.42 12.94 7.12
C HIS A 29 -2.49 13.43 6.14
N SER A 30 -3.73 12.93 6.23
CA SER A 30 -4.97 13.43 5.60
C SER A 30 -4.97 13.78 4.08
N SER A 31 -3.82 13.74 3.42
CA SER A 31 -3.55 14.24 2.07
C SER A 31 -3.59 13.11 1.06
N LEU A 32 -3.17 11.90 1.47
CA LEU A 32 -3.30 10.68 0.68
C LEU A 32 -4.77 10.35 0.41
N PHE A 33 -5.64 10.34 1.42
CA PHE A 33 -7.08 10.13 1.20
C PHE A 33 -7.78 11.31 0.52
N ARG A 34 -7.28 12.54 0.69
CA ARG A 34 -7.79 13.69 -0.07
C ARG A 34 -7.50 13.53 -1.56
N GLN A 35 -6.31 13.05 -1.93
CA GLN A 35 -5.97 12.73 -3.32
C GLN A 35 -6.82 11.60 -3.89
N THR A 36 -7.30 10.67 -3.05
CA THR A 36 -8.20 9.59 -3.52
C THR A 36 -9.64 10.03 -3.66
N ALA A 37 -10.07 11.11 -2.99
CA ALA A 37 -11.45 11.59 -3.10
C ALA A 37 -11.81 12.06 -4.53
N GLU A 38 -10.81 12.48 -5.30
CA GLU A 38 -10.95 12.95 -6.68
C GLU A 38 -10.53 11.89 -7.71
N ARG A 39 -10.27 10.64 -7.29
CA ARG A 39 -9.75 9.58 -8.15
C ARG A 39 -10.58 8.31 -8.05
N GLU A 40 -10.97 7.78 -9.20
CA GLU A 40 -11.53 6.44 -9.28
C GLU A 40 -10.44 5.38 -9.12
N LEU A 41 -10.81 4.21 -8.61
CA LEU A 41 -9.91 3.06 -8.66
C LEU A 41 -9.72 2.63 -10.11
N PRO A 42 -8.51 2.22 -10.51
CA PRO A 42 -8.31 1.70 -11.85
C PRO A 42 -9.13 0.41 -12.03
N GLY A 43 -9.71 0.19 -13.22
CA GLY A 43 -10.51 -1.00 -13.49
C GLY A 43 -9.76 -2.33 -13.27
N TRP A 44 -8.43 -2.33 -13.42
CA TRP A 44 -7.58 -3.49 -13.15
C TRP A 44 -7.31 -3.73 -11.65
N ALA A 45 -7.73 -2.85 -10.74
CA ALA A 45 -7.57 -3.06 -9.30
C ALA A 45 -8.31 -4.31 -8.82
N ALA A 46 -9.43 -4.66 -9.45
CA ALA A 46 -10.17 -5.88 -9.15
C ALA A 46 -9.34 -7.15 -9.42
N ASP A 47 -8.37 -7.11 -10.34
CA ASP A 47 -7.50 -8.26 -10.67
C ASP A 47 -6.59 -8.67 -9.50
N ILE A 48 -6.38 -7.76 -8.54
CA ILE A 48 -5.61 -7.97 -7.31
C ILE A 48 -6.48 -7.90 -6.05
N ASP A 49 -7.79 -8.15 -6.19
CA ASP A 49 -8.77 -8.17 -5.10
C ASP A 49 -8.80 -6.85 -4.31
N VAL A 50 -8.63 -5.72 -5.00
CA VAL A 50 -8.73 -4.37 -4.42
C VAL A 50 -10.10 -3.78 -4.72
N ALA A 51 -10.84 -3.45 -3.66
CA ALA A 51 -12.15 -2.79 -3.71
C ALA A 51 -12.14 -1.38 -3.11
N SER A 52 -11.04 -0.95 -2.50
CA SER A 52 -10.92 0.37 -1.88
C SER A 52 -9.51 0.95 -2.06
N TRP A 53 -9.39 2.27 -1.91
CA TRP A 53 -8.09 2.93 -1.87
C TRP A 53 -7.24 2.53 -0.66
N GLY A 54 -7.88 2.21 0.47
CA GLY A 54 -7.20 1.67 1.65
C GLY A 54 -6.53 0.34 1.34
N GLN A 55 -7.27 -0.56 0.69
CA GLN A 55 -6.74 -1.84 0.22
C GLN A 55 -5.64 -1.66 -0.83
N TYR A 56 -5.81 -0.75 -1.78
CA TYR A 56 -4.81 -0.46 -2.80
C TYR A 56 -3.46 -0.05 -2.17
N LEU A 57 -3.48 0.94 -1.29
CA LEU A 57 -2.27 1.46 -0.65
C LEU A 57 -1.64 0.42 0.28
N LEU A 58 -2.46 -0.30 1.05
CA LEU A 58 -1.95 -1.28 2.00
C LEU A 58 -1.39 -2.53 1.31
N LYS A 59 -2.05 -3.04 0.25
CA LYS A 59 -1.53 -4.16 -0.58
C LYS A 59 -0.20 -3.82 -1.24
N TYR A 60 -0.04 -2.59 -1.73
CA TYR A 60 1.23 -2.13 -2.27
C TYR A 60 2.36 -2.29 -1.23
N VAL A 61 2.15 -1.82 0.01
CA VAL A 61 3.15 -1.89 1.08
C VAL A 61 3.44 -3.33 1.50
N ILE A 62 2.41 -4.11 1.86
CA ILE A 62 2.61 -5.46 2.41
C ILE A 62 3.10 -6.47 1.36
N SER A 63 2.96 -6.16 0.07
CA SER A 63 3.47 -7.01 -0.99
C SER A 63 4.98 -6.89 -1.22
N HIS A 64 5.63 -5.90 -0.62
CA HIS A 64 7.08 -5.74 -0.73
C HIS A 64 7.78 -6.85 0.07
N PRO A 65 8.72 -7.63 -0.52
CA PRO A 65 9.32 -8.80 0.15
C PRO A 65 10.09 -8.47 1.44
N ALA A 66 10.55 -7.22 1.59
CA ALA A 66 11.18 -6.76 2.83
C ALA A 66 10.19 -6.55 3.99
N VAL A 67 8.90 -6.35 3.70
CA VAL A 67 7.88 -6.03 4.71
C VAL A 67 7.43 -7.32 5.38
N THR A 68 7.66 -7.40 6.69
CA THR A 68 7.27 -8.57 7.50
C THR A 68 5.84 -8.46 8.01
N CYS A 69 5.45 -7.26 8.43
CA CYS A 69 4.12 -7.00 8.97
C CYS A 69 3.74 -5.53 8.77
N ALA A 70 2.45 -5.24 8.65
CA ALA A 70 1.91 -3.89 8.72
C ALA A 70 0.98 -3.75 9.93
N ILE A 71 1.09 -2.62 10.63
CA ILE A 71 0.19 -2.25 11.73
C ILE A 71 -0.51 -0.94 11.34
N PRO A 72 -1.58 -1.00 10.55
CA PRO A 72 -2.36 0.18 10.20
C PRO A 72 -3.26 0.58 11.39
N GLY A 73 -3.13 1.83 11.84
CA GLY A 73 -4.00 2.38 12.89
C GLY A 73 -5.35 2.82 12.35
N SER A 74 -6.44 2.46 13.03
CA SER A 74 -7.79 2.97 12.75
C SER A 74 -8.63 3.09 14.01
N THR A 75 -9.45 4.13 14.10
CA THR A 75 -10.47 4.32 15.14
C THR A 75 -11.88 3.96 14.68
N LYS A 76 -12.06 3.59 13.40
CA LYS A 76 -13.35 3.21 12.81
C LYS A 76 -13.36 1.75 12.40
N LEU A 77 -14.46 1.05 12.72
CA LEU A 77 -14.61 -0.38 12.45
C LEU A 77 -14.59 -0.71 10.94
N ASN A 78 -15.25 0.09 10.11
CA ASN A 78 -15.27 -0.11 8.67
C ASN A 78 -13.86 -0.06 8.04
N HIS A 79 -13.02 0.90 8.45
CA HIS A 79 -11.63 0.99 8.02
C HIS A 79 -10.79 -0.19 8.54
N LEU A 80 -11.07 -0.68 9.75
CA LEU A 80 -10.39 -1.86 10.29
C LEU A 80 -10.70 -3.10 9.44
N VAL A 81 -11.97 -3.32 9.09
CA VAL A 81 -12.38 -4.42 8.20
C VAL A 81 -11.71 -4.29 6.83
N ASP A 82 -11.66 -3.08 6.28
CA ASP A 82 -11.03 -2.78 5.00
C ASP A 82 -9.52 -3.06 5.01
N ASN A 83 -8.82 -2.64 6.08
CA ASN A 83 -7.40 -2.93 6.27
C ASN A 83 -7.13 -4.43 6.34
N GLN A 84 -7.97 -5.19 7.03
CA GLN A 84 -7.83 -6.65 7.07
C GLN A 84 -8.06 -7.29 5.70
N ALA A 85 -8.97 -6.76 4.89
CA ALA A 85 -9.21 -7.27 3.54
C ALA A 85 -7.98 -7.08 2.63
N ALA A 86 -7.18 -6.04 2.84
CA ALA A 86 -5.94 -5.84 2.09
C ALA A 86 -4.94 -7.01 2.25
N GLY A 87 -4.92 -7.67 3.41
CA GLY A 87 -4.06 -8.83 3.68
C GLY A 87 -4.57 -10.14 3.08
N ARG A 88 -5.67 -10.13 2.33
CA ARG A 88 -6.29 -11.33 1.73
C ARG A 88 -6.17 -11.33 0.20
N GLY A 89 -6.31 -12.51 -0.39
CA GLY A 89 -6.29 -12.68 -1.84
C GLY A 89 -4.90 -12.47 -2.44
N ARG A 90 -4.85 -12.05 -3.70
CA ARG A 90 -3.58 -11.87 -4.43
C ARG A 90 -2.84 -10.64 -3.94
N LEU A 91 -1.54 -10.79 -3.71
CA LEU A 91 -0.65 -9.66 -3.46
C LEU A 91 0.04 -9.23 -4.76
N PRO A 92 0.19 -7.91 -4.99
CA PRO A 92 0.96 -7.40 -6.12
C PRO A 92 2.39 -7.97 -6.17
N ASP A 93 2.82 -8.44 -7.33
CA ASP A 93 4.24 -8.69 -7.57
C ASP A 93 5.00 -7.39 -7.86
N ALA A 94 6.30 -7.49 -8.17
CA ALA A 94 7.10 -6.32 -8.49
C ALA A 94 6.61 -5.54 -9.72
N ALA A 95 6.10 -6.24 -10.75
CA ALA A 95 5.59 -5.61 -11.96
C ALA A 95 4.26 -4.88 -11.69
N MET A 96 3.39 -5.51 -10.91
CA MET A 96 2.12 -4.91 -10.48
C MET A 96 2.34 -3.71 -9.58
N ARG A 97 3.32 -3.75 -8.65
CA ARG A 97 3.68 -2.58 -7.84
C ARG A 97 4.11 -1.39 -8.71
N ARG A 98 4.93 -1.60 -9.73
CA ARG A 98 5.30 -0.55 -10.69
C ARG A 98 4.08 0.03 -11.43
N LYS A 99 3.18 -0.83 -11.91
CA LYS A 99 1.91 -0.39 -12.50
C LYS A 99 1.07 0.44 -11.52
N MET A 100 1.08 0.07 -10.24
CA MET A 100 0.38 0.82 -9.19
C MET A 100 1.00 2.20 -8.95
N GLU A 101 2.33 2.30 -9.03
CA GLU A 101 3.08 3.54 -8.91
C GLU A 101 2.79 4.48 -10.10
N GLU A 102 2.88 3.97 -11.32
CA GLU A 102 2.59 4.71 -12.56
C GLU A 102 1.17 5.28 -12.57
N TYR A 103 0.19 4.47 -12.16
CA TYR A 103 -1.20 4.93 -12.06
C TYR A 103 -1.35 6.03 -10.99
N TRP A 104 -0.68 5.89 -9.85
CA TRP A 104 -0.71 6.90 -8.80
C TRP A 104 -0.06 8.23 -9.26
N ASP A 105 1.01 8.15 -10.04
CA ASP A 105 1.80 9.32 -10.42
C ASP A 105 1.23 10.07 -11.62
N ARG A 106 0.40 9.42 -12.46
CA ARG A 106 -0.45 10.13 -13.43
C ARG A 106 -1.36 11.09 -12.68
N LYS A 107 -1.12 12.40 -12.83
CA LYS A 107 -2.08 13.44 -12.47
C LYS A 107 -3.28 13.30 -13.40
N SER A 108 -4.46 13.03 -12.83
CA SER A 108 -5.73 13.41 -13.45
C SER A 108 -6.01 14.88 -13.19
#